data_AF-A0A1B3N2B9-F1
#
_entry.id   AF-A0A1B3N2B9-F1
#
_cell.length_a   1.000
_cell.length_b   1.000
_cell.length_c   1.000
_cell.angle_alpha   90.00
_cell.angle_beta   90.00
_cell.angle_gamma   90.00
#
_symmetry.space_group_name_H-M   'P 1'
#
loop_
_entity.id
_entity.type
_entity.pdbx_description
1 polymer ?
#
loop_
_entity_poly.entity_id
_entity_poly.type
_entity_poly.pdbx_seq_one_letter_code
_entity_poly.pdbx_strand_id
1 'polypeptide(L)'
;MAHRSFAMSRKLLALGAATLVLAACQNADDTAAQNEDAALLADAADPAMKGALEDQILVDPDLVDKSNRNAVLAEGSDGSVPSAGIPKGQLAAVEKAAAAAIGPRGLMKAPEPKKVADEECKDCNQGSTLGAKAAQQSGACTGKLDYAMTWANRMPSDFAIYPRANVKEAAGIDKGQCNIRVVNFTTPAALKNVVDFYYTKARRGGYSAEYQLRGADHVLGGTKGEAAYVLFLKPMANGGTEVDIVANGGR
;
A
#
# COMPACT_ATOMS: atom_id res chain seq x y z
N MET A 1 -42.27 -31.04 -66.78
CA MET A 1 -41.67 -30.02 -67.68
C MET A 1 -41.50 -28.76 -66.85
N ALA A 2 -40.34 -28.51 -66.26
CA ALA A 2 -39.12 -27.96 -66.85
C ALA A 2 -39.21 -26.46 -67.22
N HIS A 3 -38.55 -25.63 -66.39
CA HIS A 3 -37.78 -24.39 -66.64
C HIS A 3 -38.16 -23.24 -65.68
N ARG A 4 -37.35 -22.96 -64.65
CA ARG A 4 -36.10 -22.17 -64.57
C ARG A 4 -36.32 -20.67 -64.30
N SER A 5 -35.98 -20.29 -63.06
CA SER A 5 -35.36 -19.07 -62.52
C SER A 5 -35.32 -17.78 -63.35
N PHE A 6 -35.83 -16.68 -62.78
CA PHE A 6 -35.03 -15.50 -62.35
C PHE A 6 -35.97 -14.48 -61.66
N ALA A 7 -35.91 -14.36 -60.33
CA ALA A 7 -36.58 -13.28 -59.59
C ALA A 7 -35.50 -12.40 -58.95
N MET A 8 -35.08 -11.40 -59.73
CA MET A 8 -34.29 -10.26 -59.25
C MET A 8 -35.22 -9.30 -58.50
N SER A 9 -34.67 -8.58 -57.52
CA SER A 9 -35.21 -7.34 -56.96
C SER A 9 -36.21 -7.46 -55.82
N ARG A 10 -35.70 -7.61 -54.59
CA ARG A 10 -36.15 -6.90 -53.37
C ARG A 10 -35.48 -7.52 -52.16
N LYS A 11 -34.47 -6.85 -51.59
CA LYS A 11 -34.12 -6.80 -50.16
C LYS A 11 -32.72 -6.21 -49.98
N LEU A 12 -32.56 -4.97 -50.42
CA LEU A 12 -31.47 -4.07 -49.98
C LEU A 12 -31.97 -3.08 -48.91
N LEU A 13 -33.08 -3.41 -48.24
CA LEU A 13 -33.77 -2.55 -47.27
C LEU A 13 -33.93 -3.23 -45.90
N ALA A 14 -32.89 -3.96 -45.48
CA ALA A 14 -32.83 -4.64 -44.18
C ALA A 14 -31.54 -4.30 -43.41
N LEU A 15 -30.94 -3.14 -43.68
CA LEU A 15 -29.75 -2.64 -43.01
C LEU A 15 -29.95 -1.20 -42.50
N GLY A 16 -31.15 -0.89 -42.01
CA GLY A 16 -31.48 0.44 -41.47
C GLY A 16 -32.39 0.43 -40.24
N ALA A 17 -32.84 -0.73 -39.75
CA ALA A 17 -33.83 -0.82 -38.68
C ALA A 17 -33.27 -1.20 -37.30
N ALA A 18 -31.97 -1.50 -37.18
CA ALA A 18 -31.36 -1.90 -35.91
C ALA A 18 -30.63 -0.75 -35.18
N THR A 19 -30.42 0.40 -35.82
CA THR A 19 -29.75 1.57 -35.21
C THR A 19 -30.71 2.55 -34.54
N LEU A 20 -32.03 2.34 -34.62
CA LEU A 20 -33.04 3.20 -33.97
C LEU A 20 -33.43 2.77 -32.54
N VAL A 21 -32.93 1.64 -32.04
CA VAL A 21 -33.26 1.16 -30.67
C VAL A 21 -32.31 1.73 -29.60
N LEU A 22 -31.17 2.32 -29.99
CA LEU A 22 -30.21 2.91 -29.03
C LEU A 22 -30.42 4.41 -28.75
N ALA A 23 -31.31 5.09 -29.48
CA ALA A 23 -31.56 6.53 -29.30
C ALA A 23 -32.73 6.84 -28.34
N ALA A 24 -33.35 5.83 -27.73
CA ALA A 24 -34.48 6.00 -26.80
C ALA A 24 -34.10 5.83 -25.31
N CYS A 25 -32.82 5.60 -24.99
CA CYS A 25 -32.30 5.61 -23.62
C CYS A 25 -31.44 6.86 -23.31
N GLN A 26 -31.62 7.94 -24.07
CA GLN A 26 -30.91 9.21 -23.85
C GLN A 26 -31.86 10.40 -23.81
N ASN A 27 -33.05 10.23 -23.22
CA ASN A 27 -33.96 11.32 -22.83
C ASN A 27 -34.98 10.76 -21.82
N ALA A 28 -34.54 10.54 -20.59
CA ALA A 28 -35.44 10.62 -19.44
C ALA A 28 -35.24 12.03 -18.90
N ASP A 29 -36.29 12.85 -19.01
CA ASP A 29 -36.28 14.27 -18.70
C ASP A 29 -35.62 14.58 -17.35
N ASP A 30 -34.65 15.52 -17.37
CA ASP A 30 -34.00 16.09 -16.18
C ASP A 30 -34.99 16.71 -15.19
N THR A 31 -36.26 16.88 -15.57
CA THR A 31 -37.32 17.38 -14.69
C THR A 31 -37.68 16.38 -13.58
N ALA A 32 -37.57 15.07 -13.79
CA ALA A 32 -37.86 14.09 -12.74
C ALA A 32 -36.76 14.07 -11.67
N ALA A 33 -35.48 14.14 -12.06
CA ALA A 33 -34.35 14.25 -11.15
C ALA A 33 -34.33 15.60 -10.42
N GLN A 34 -34.70 16.70 -11.10
CA GLN A 34 -34.83 18.02 -10.49
C GLN A 34 -35.97 18.10 -9.48
N ASN A 35 -37.06 17.34 -9.66
CA ASN A 35 -38.17 17.29 -8.70
C ASN A 35 -37.83 16.47 -7.45
N GLU A 36 -37.01 15.42 -7.55
CA GLU A 36 -36.52 14.67 -6.39
C GLU A 36 -35.45 15.46 -5.61
N ASP A 37 -34.55 16.17 -6.31
CA ASP A 37 -33.60 17.09 -5.67
C ASP A 37 -34.34 18.26 -5.00
N ALA A 38 -35.38 18.83 -5.62
CA ALA A 38 -36.18 19.88 -5.02
C ALA A 38 -36.98 19.40 -3.80
N ALA A 39 -37.44 18.14 -3.81
CA ALA A 39 -38.11 17.53 -2.66
C ALA A 39 -37.15 17.25 -1.50
N LEU A 40 -35.93 16.78 -1.78
CA LEU A 40 -34.85 16.60 -0.80
C LEU A 40 -34.36 17.93 -0.22
N LEU A 41 -34.31 18.99 -1.04
CA LEU A 41 -33.96 20.35 -0.59
C LEU A 41 -35.10 21.06 0.14
N ALA A 42 -36.35 20.66 -0.07
CA ALA A 42 -37.50 21.17 0.69
C ALA A 42 -37.53 20.63 2.13
N ASP A 43 -37.13 19.37 2.37
CA ASP A 43 -36.92 18.84 3.72
C ASP A 43 -35.68 19.47 4.40
N ALA A 44 -34.65 19.84 3.63
CA ALA A 44 -33.49 20.59 4.12
C ALA A 44 -33.76 22.10 4.36
N ALA A 45 -34.98 22.57 4.10
CA ALA A 45 -35.41 23.95 4.33
C ALA A 45 -36.16 24.15 5.65
N ASP A 46 -36.31 23.11 6.49
CA ASP A 46 -36.84 23.25 7.85
C ASP A 46 -35.86 24.11 8.68
N PRO A 47 -36.28 25.31 9.16
CA PRO A 47 -35.46 26.17 10.00
C PRO A 47 -34.95 25.45 11.26
N ALA A 48 -35.65 24.43 11.76
CA ALA A 48 -35.22 23.63 12.91
C ALA A 48 -34.07 22.67 12.56
N MET A 49 -34.04 22.09 11.36
CA MET A 49 -32.95 21.21 10.90
C MET A 49 -31.72 21.98 10.45
N LYS A 50 -31.90 23.14 9.79
CA LYS A 50 -30.78 24.06 9.55
C LYS A 50 -30.19 24.60 10.85
N GLY A 51 -31.04 24.92 11.83
CA GLY A 51 -30.59 25.26 13.17
C GLY A 51 -29.74 24.15 13.79
N ALA A 52 -30.19 22.89 13.72
CA ALA A 52 -29.47 21.76 14.30
C ALA A 52 -28.16 21.38 13.56
N LEU A 53 -28.01 21.70 12.27
CA LEU A 53 -26.77 21.47 11.51
C LEU A 53 -25.77 22.63 11.62
N GLU A 54 -26.26 23.87 11.74
CA GLU A 54 -25.43 25.06 11.98
C GLU A 54 -25.18 25.32 13.47
N ASP A 55 -25.89 24.59 14.35
CA ASP A 55 -25.58 24.51 15.77
C ASP A 55 -24.17 23.95 15.87
N GLN A 56 -23.25 24.86 16.17
CA GLN A 56 -21.87 24.59 16.48
C GLN A 56 -21.87 23.41 17.46
N ILE A 57 -21.46 22.22 16.98
CA ILE A 57 -21.22 21.07 17.86
C ILE A 57 -20.40 21.66 19.00
N LEU A 58 -20.96 21.61 20.21
CA LEU A 58 -20.36 22.19 21.41
C LEU A 58 -19.09 21.39 21.74
N VAL A 59 -18.06 21.65 20.96
CA VAL A 59 -16.69 21.27 21.20
C VAL A 59 -16.26 22.21 22.31
N ASP A 60 -16.48 21.80 23.55
CA ASP A 60 -15.95 22.48 24.73
C ASP A 60 -14.44 22.67 24.52
N PRO A 61 -13.97 23.90 24.26
CA PRO A 61 -12.56 24.14 23.94
C PRO A 61 -11.65 23.70 25.09
N ASP A 62 -12.14 23.78 26.33
CA ASP A 62 -11.41 23.36 27.51
C ASP A 62 -11.33 21.83 27.65
N LEU A 63 -12.20 21.08 26.97
CA LEU A 63 -12.14 19.61 26.87
C LEU A 63 -11.32 19.12 25.68
N VAL A 64 -11.20 19.89 24.60
CA VAL A 64 -10.34 19.53 23.45
C VAL A 64 -8.89 19.36 23.92
N ASP A 65 -8.39 20.34 24.67
CA ASP A 65 -7.05 20.33 25.26
C ASP A 65 -6.91 19.33 26.43
N LYS A 66 -8.02 18.79 26.94
CA LYS A 66 -8.02 17.71 27.95
C LYS A 66 -8.10 16.32 27.35
N SER A 67 -8.70 16.17 26.16
CA SER A 67 -8.94 14.87 25.53
C SER A 67 -7.65 14.10 25.28
N ASN A 68 -6.55 14.83 25.06
CA ASN A 68 -5.23 14.27 24.83
C ASN A 68 -4.28 14.35 26.03
N ARG A 69 -4.74 14.74 27.24
CA ARG A 69 -3.85 14.84 28.42
C ARG A 69 -3.23 13.51 28.85
N ASN A 70 -3.90 12.40 28.55
CA ASN A 70 -3.38 11.04 28.74
C ASN A 70 -2.98 10.38 27.43
N ALA A 71 -2.95 11.13 26.31
CA ALA A 71 -2.44 10.60 25.08
C ALA A 71 -0.96 10.30 25.25
N VAL A 72 -0.57 9.07 24.87
CA VAL A 72 0.84 8.68 24.79
C VAL A 72 1.54 9.44 23.65
N LEU A 73 0.75 9.97 22.70
CA LEU A 73 1.15 10.75 21.53
C LEU A 73 1.36 12.22 21.88
N ALA A 74 2.46 12.81 21.41
CA ALA A 74 2.66 14.26 21.48
C ALA A 74 1.71 14.99 20.53
N GLU A 75 1.24 16.18 20.91
CA GLU A 75 0.37 17.01 20.07
C GLU A 75 1.03 17.31 18.71
N GLY A 76 0.30 17.11 17.62
CA GLY A 76 0.83 17.25 16.25
C GLY A 76 1.50 15.98 15.68
N SER A 77 1.41 14.83 16.36
CA SER A 77 1.82 13.55 15.78
C SER A 77 0.97 13.22 14.53
N ASP A 78 1.60 12.73 13.48
CA ASP A 78 1.00 12.26 12.22
C ASP A 78 0.16 10.97 12.35
N GLY A 79 -0.27 10.62 13.57
CA GLY A 79 -0.93 9.34 13.87
C GLY A 79 0.03 8.15 13.94
N SER A 80 1.33 8.34 13.69
CA SER A 80 2.32 7.34 14.04
C SER A 80 2.36 7.18 15.56
N VAL A 81 2.21 5.96 16.07
CA VAL A 81 2.52 5.70 17.48
C VAL A 81 3.91 6.26 17.74
N PRO A 82 4.12 7.08 18.78
CA PRO A 82 5.45 7.59 19.04
C PRO A 82 6.31 6.35 19.20
N SER A 83 7.48 6.34 18.58
CA SER A 83 8.57 5.61 19.20
C SER A 83 8.76 6.32 20.53
N ALA A 84 8.03 5.87 21.57
CA ALA A 84 8.33 6.20 22.95
C ALA A 84 9.83 6.08 23.04
N GLY A 85 10.53 7.21 23.23
CA GLY A 85 11.97 7.30 22.97
C GLY A 85 12.64 6.06 23.51
N ILE A 86 13.29 5.29 22.62
CA ILE A 86 13.63 3.87 22.80
C ILE A 86 13.92 3.57 24.27
N PRO A 87 12.99 2.98 25.05
CA PRO A 87 13.21 2.73 26.47
C PRO A 87 14.56 2.06 26.69
N LYS A 88 15.31 2.50 27.72
CA LYS A 88 16.67 2.02 28.01
C LYS A 88 16.69 0.49 27.98
N GLY A 89 17.46 -0.07 27.05
CA GLY A 89 17.60 -1.53 26.85
C GLY A 89 16.77 -2.14 25.72
N GLN A 90 15.79 -1.43 25.15
CA GLN A 90 15.02 -1.95 24.01
C GLN A 90 15.90 -2.11 22.76
N LEU A 91 16.81 -1.16 22.49
CA LEU A 91 17.78 -1.29 21.38
C LEU A 91 18.67 -2.52 21.57
N ALA A 92 19.23 -2.73 22.77
CA ALA A 92 20.07 -3.89 23.07
C ALA A 92 19.30 -5.22 22.92
N ALA A 93 18.03 -5.26 23.32
CA ALA A 93 17.18 -6.44 23.15
C ALA A 93 16.88 -6.71 21.66
N VAL A 94 16.70 -5.65 20.87
CA VAL A 94 16.49 -5.72 19.41
C VAL A 94 17.75 -6.21 18.72
N GLU A 95 18.93 -5.66 19.05
CA GLU A 95 20.22 -6.08 18.50
C GLU A 95 20.54 -7.53 18.86
N LYS A 96 20.28 -7.95 20.10
CA LYS A 96 20.43 -9.35 20.53
C LYS A 96 19.52 -10.28 19.73
N ALA A 97 18.26 -9.91 19.53
CA ALA A 97 17.32 -10.71 18.75
C ALA A 97 17.70 -10.78 17.26
N ALA A 98 18.18 -9.68 16.69
CA ALA A 98 18.71 -9.63 15.33
C ALA A 98 19.95 -10.53 15.17
N ALA A 99 20.91 -10.45 16.09
CA ALA A 99 22.08 -11.33 16.09
C ALA A 99 21.70 -12.81 16.19
N ALA A 100 20.74 -13.16 17.05
CA ALA A 100 20.22 -14.52 17.17
C ALA A 100 19.57 -15.01 15.86
N ALA A 101 18.79 -14.16 15.18
CA ALA A 101 18.17 -14.50 13.89
C ALA A 101 19.17 -14.67 12.74
N ILE A 102 20.36 -14.07 12.85
CA ILE A 102 21.46 -14.20 11.88
C ILE A 102 22.31 -15.44 12.15
N GLY A 103 22.41 -15.86 13.41
CA GLY A 103 23.16 -17.02 13.84
C GLY A 103 24.68 -16.79 13.93
N PRO A 104 25.47 -17.85 14.18
CA PRO A 104 26.87 -17.75 14.62
C PRO A 104 27.82 -17.21 13.55
N ARG A 105 27.43 -17.22 12.27
CA ARG A 105 28.24 -16.69 11.17
C ARG A 105 28.26 -15.15 11.12
N GLY A 106 27.54 -14.47 12.02
CA GLY A 106 27.54 -13.01 12.13
C GLY A 106 26.90 -12.29 10.93
N LEU A 107 26.91 -10.96 10.95
CA LEU A 107 26.38 -10.12 9.87
C LEU A 107 27.40 -9.95 8.74
N MET A 108 26.92 -9.93 7.50
CA MET A 108 27.65 -9.42 6.34
C MET A 108 27.39 -7.92 6.22
N LYS A 109 28.42 -7.14 5.86
CA LYS A 109 28.24 -5.73 5.52
C LYS A 109 27.65 -5.64 4.12
N ALA A 110 26.54 -4.91 3.99
CA ALA A 110 26.04 -4.51 2.69
C ALA A 110 27.07 -3.59 1.99
N PRO A 111 27.09 -3.57 0.65
CA PRO A 111 27.87 -2.57 -0.08
C PRO A 111 27.36 -1.16 0.23
N GLU A 112 28.07 -0.12 -0.20
CA GLU A 112 27.51 1.24 -0.22
C GLU A 112 26.37 1.32 -1.24
N PRO A 113 25.32 2.12 -0.99
CA PRO A 113 24.20 2.22 -1.90
C PRO A 113 24.62 2.89 -3.21
N LYS A 114 24.24 2.29 -4.34
CA LYS A 114 24.41 2.92 -5.65
C LYS A 114 23.36 4.01 -5.81
N LYS A 115 23.78 5.25 -6.03
CA LYS A 115 22.84 6.35 -6.33
C LYS A 115 22.23 6.12 -7.70
N VAL A 116 20.90 6.09 -7.76
CA VAL A 116 20.16 6.05 -9.02
C VAL A 116 20.12 7.47 -9.58
N ALA A 117 20.33 7.60 -10.89
CA ALA A 117 20.31 8.89 -11.58
C ALA A 117 18.92 9.52 -11.50
N ASP A 118 18.84 10.86 -11.44
CA ASP A 118 17.58 11.59 -11.27
C ASP A 118 16.59 11.28 -12.41
N GLU A 119 17.10 11.03 -13.62
CA GLU A 119 16.30 10.67 -14.81
C GLU A 119 15.61 9.31 -14.66
N GLU A 120 16.26 8.37 -13.97
CA GLU A 120 15.73 7.03 -13.62
C GLU A 120 14.87 7.06 -12.34
N CYS A 121 14.79 8.24 -11.70
CA CYS A 121 14.13 8.46 -10.42
C CYS A 121 12.88 9.34 -10.47
N LYS A 122 12.19 9.41 -11.62
CA LYS A 122 10.98 10.24 -11.80
C LYS A 122 9.93 10.04 -10.70
N ASP A 123 9.76 8.82 -10.20
CA ASP A 123 8.74 8.47 -9.20
C ASP A 123 9.31 8.17 -7.80
N CYS A 124 10.61 8.37 -7.58
CA CYS A 124 11.27 7.96 -6.34
C CYS A 124 10.81 8.71 -5.08
N ASN A 125 10.17 9.86 -5.24
CA ASN A 125 9.70 10.69 -4.12
C ASN A 125 8.17 10.77 -4.05
N GLN A 126 7.45 9.95 -4.82
CA GLN A 126 6.00 9.87 -4.76
C GLN A 126 5.65 8.91 -3.64
N GLY A 127 5.22 9.43 -2.49
CA GLY A 127 4.77 8.63 -1.35
C GLY A 127 3.79 7.56 -1.81
N SER A 128 4.25 6.32 -1.89
CA SER A 128 3.50 5.23 -2.50
C SER A 128 2.86 4.39 -1.42
N THR A 129 1.56 4.15 -1.50
CA THR A 129 0.86 3.22 -0.60
C THR A 129 1.47 1.83 -0.68
N LEU A 130 1.26 0.98 0.34
CA LEU A 130 1.74 -0.41 0.33
C LEU A 130 1.30 -1.18 -0.93
N GLY A 131 0.06 -0.97 -1.39
CA GLY A 131 -0.43 -1.55 -2.64
C GLY A 131 0.32 -1.07 -3.88
N ALA A 132 0.69 0.22 -3.93
CA ALA A 132 1.51 0.75 -5.02
C ALA A 132 2.94 0.17 -5.01
N LYS A 133 3.56 0.02 -3.83
CA LYS A 133 4.86 -0.65 -3.69
C LYS A 133 4.80 -2.12 -4.10
N ALA A 134 3.70 -2.80 -3.78
CA ALA A 134 3.48 -4.18 -4.19
C ALA A 134 3.34 -4.34 -5.71
N ALA A 135 2.62 -3.42 -6.35
CA ALA A 135 2.43 -3.40 -7.81
C ALA A 135 3.74 -3.14 -8.58
N GLN A 136 4.74 -2.51 -7.95
CA GLN A 136 6.07 -2.29 -8.55
C GLN A 136 6.93 -3.55 -8.62
N GLN A 137 6.57 -4.66 -7.95
CA GLN A 137 7.20 -5.94 -8.24
C GLN A 137 6.74 -6.45 -9.61
N SER A 138 7.70 -6.51 -10.53
CA SER A 138 7.52 -6.93 -11.92
C SER A 138 7.09 -8.39 -12.01
N GLY A 139 5.78 -8.64 -11.94
CA GLY A 139 5.21 -9.96 -12.18
C GLY A 139 3.77 -10.11 -11.72
N ALA A 140 2.81 -9.78 -12.59
CA ALA A 140 1.48 -10.38 -12.67
C ALA A 140 0.54 -10.39 -11.43
N CYS A 141 0.84 -9.69 -10.34
CA CYS A 141 -0.09 -9.54 -9.23
C CYS A 141 -1.14 -8.47 -9.53
N THR A 142 -2.15 -8.83 -10.33
CA THR A 142 -3.35 -8.02 -10.59
C THR A 142 -4.44 -8.21 -9.52
N GLY A 143 -4.19 -9.08 -8.55
CA GLY A 143 -5.12 -9.36 -7.44
C GLY A 143 -5.13 -8.25 -6.39
N LYS A 144 -6.31 -7.95 -5.86
CA LYS A 144 -6.46 -7.07 -4.69
C LYS A 144 -5.74 -7.69 -3.49
N LEU A 145 -4.85 -6.94 -2.84
CA LEU A 145 -4.25 -7.35 -1.58
C LEU A 145 -5.32 -7.37 -0.48
N ASP A 146 -5.32 -8.43 0.32
CA ASP A 146 -6.13 -8.51 1.53
C ASP A 146 -5.33 -7.89 2.68
N TYR A 147 -5.85 -6.82 3.29
CA TYR A 147 -5.21 -6.16 4.43
C TYR A 147 -5.55 -6.91 5.72
N ALA A 148 -4.52 -7.43 6.39
CA ALA A 148 -4.64 -8.08 7.69
C ALA A 148 -3.26 -8.25 8.34
N MET A 149 -3.16 -7.93 9.64
CA MET A 149 -1.91 -8.05 10.41
C MET A 149 -1.34 -9.48 10.44
N THR A 150 -2.19 -10.49 10.24
CA THR A 150 -1.78 -11.90 10.18
C THR A 150 -0.83 -12.19 9.01
N TRP A 151 -0.84 -11.39 7.95
CA TRP A 151 0.09 -11.53 6.83
C TRP A 151 1.56 -11.31 7.22
N ALA A 152 1.83 -10.51 8.27
CA ALA A 152 3.20 -10.31 8.76
C ALA A 152 3.83 -11.62 9.29
N ASN A 153 3.04 -12.50 9.88
CA ASN A 153 3.50 -13.82 10.36
C ASN A 153 3.69 -14.84 9.23
N ARG A 154 3.25 -14.48 8.02
CA ARG A 154 3.23 -15.31 6.81
C ARG A 154 4.35 -14.96 5.83
N MET A 155 5.25 -14.04 6.19
CA MET A 155 6.43 -13.67 5.40
C MET A 155 7.32 -14.89 5.09
N PRO A 156 8.00 -14.92 3.92
CA PRO A 156 9.06 -15.89 3.66
C PRO A 156 10.14 -15.88 4.76
N SER A 157 10.72 -17.03 5.11
CA SER A 157 11.72 -17.12 6.19
C SER A 157 12.98 -16.28 5.96
N ASP A 158 13.36 -16.07 4.70
CA ASP A 158 14.49 -15.23 4.31
C ASP A 158 14.17 -13.74 4.47
N PHE A 159 12.89 -13.37 4.45
CA PHE A 159 12.39 -11.99 4.55
C PHE A 159 11.41 -11.82 5.71
N ALA A 160 11.61 -12.59 6.79
CA ALA A 160 10.82 -12.45 8.00
C ALA A 160 10.99 -11.04 8.59
N ILE A 161 9.95 -10.57 9.29
CA ILE A 161 9.94 -9.25 9.93
C ILE A 161 11.13 -9.10 10.88
N TYR A 162 11.72 -7.90 10.87
CA TYR A 162 12.89 -7.61 11.69
C TYR A 162 12.59 -7.90 13.17
N PRO A 163 13.47 -8.58 13.90
CA PRO A 163 13.14 -9.01 15.26
C PRO A 163 12.74 -7.86 16.17
N ARG A 164 11.63 -8.04 16.90
CA ARG A 164 11.03 -7.05 17.81
C ARG A 164 10.64 -5.72 17.13
N ALA A 165 10.38 -5.72 15.83
CA ALA A 165 9.81 -4.58 15.13
C ALA A 165 8.32 -4.39 15.47
N ASN A 166 7.84 -3.16 15.25
CA ASN A 166 6.44 -2.79 15.39
C ASN A 166 5.80 -2.75 14.00
N VAL A 167 5.02 -3.77 13.67
CA VAL A 167 4.26 -3.82 12.41
C VAL A 167 3.17 -2.74 12.44
N LYS A 168 3.06 -1.95 11.36
CA LYS A 168 2.01 -0.93 11.20
C LYS A 168 0.90 -1.41 10.28
N GLU A 169 1.30 -2.03 9.18
CA GLU A 169 0.39 -2.50 8.17
C GLU A 169 0.92 -3.82 7.61
N ALA A 170 0.01 -4.72 7.29
CA ALA A 170 0.36 -5.93 6.55
C ALA A 170 -0.77 -6.27 5.59
N ALA A 171 -0.38 -6.68 4.40
CA ALA A 171 -1.27 -7.13 3.37
C ALA A 171 -0.63 -8.28 2.60
N GLY A 172 -1.48 -9.10 2.00
CA GLY A 172 -1.00 -10.22 1.22
C GLY A 172 -2.10 -10.80 0.36
N ILE A 173 -1.68 -11.67 -0.54
CA ILE A 173 -2.57 -12.49 -1.34
C ILE A 173 -1.86 -13.82 -1.56
N ASP A 174 -2.65 -14.87 -1.57
CA ASP A 174 -2.21 -16.24 -1.72
C ASP A 174 -3.20 -16.95 -2.65
N LYS A 175 -3.28 -16.46 -3.90
CA LYS A 175 -4.25 -16.93 -4.90
C LYS A 175 -3.58 -17.10 -6.25
N GLY A 176 -3.64 -18.32 -6.79
CA GLY A 176 -3.08 -18.65 -8.10
C GLY A 176 -1.58 -18.40 -8.16
N GLN A 177 -1.13 -17.68 -9.19
CA GLN A 177 0.29 -17.33 -9.37
C GLN A 177 0.74 -16.12 -8.52
N CYS A 178 -0.18 -15.45 -7.83
CA CYS A 178 0.13 -14.29 -7.00
C CYS A 178 0.18 -14.71 -5.52
N ASN A 179 1.39 -15.00 -5.05
CA ASN A 179 1.72 -15.19 -3.65
C ASN A 179 2.70 -14.09 -3.23
N ILE A 180 2.19 -13.04 -2.61
CA ILE A 180 2.96 -11.86 -2.22
C ILE A 180 2.61 -11.47 -0.78
N ARG A 181 3.61 -10.94 -0.08
CA ARG A 181 3.50 -10.38 1.26
C ARG A 181 4.06 -8.97 1.22
N VAL A 182 3.33 -8.06 1.86
CA VAL A 182 3.63 -6.64 1.90
C VAL A 182 3.46 -6.20 3.34
N VAL A 183 4.51 -5.67 3.96
CA VAL A 183 4.48 -5.29 5.37
C VAL A 183 5.22 -3.98 5.58
N ASN A 184 4.57 -3.03 6.25
CA ASN A 184 5.22 -1.86 6.82
C ASN A 184 5.49 -2.13 8.31
N PHE A 185 6.72 -1.88 8.76
CA PHE A 185 7.07 -1.92 10.17
C PHE A 185 8.12 -0.88 10.53
N THR A 186 8.18 -0.53 11.81
CA THR A 186 9.24 0.31 12.37
C THR A 186 10.12 -0.46 13.35
N THR A 187 11.41 -0.14 13.38
CA THR A 187 12.38 -0.72 14.32
C THR A 187 13.25 0.39 14.92
N PRO A 188 13.65 0.28 16.21
CA PRO A 188 14.61 1.21 16.80
C PRO A 188 16.04 1.01 16.27
N ALA A 189 16.31 -0.07 15.52
CA ALA A 189 17.62 -0.32 14.94
C ALA A 189 17.99 0.74 13.90
N ALA A 190 19.26 1.16 13.90
CA ALA A 190 19.78 2.09 12.91
C ALA A 190 19.72 1.51 11.48
N LEU A 191 19.50 2.37 10.48
CA LEU A 191 19.35 2.00 9.07
C LEU A 191 20.41 1.00 8.61
N LYS A 192 21.68 1.30 8.91
CA LYS A 192 22.80 0.44 8.53
C LYS A 192 22.65 -0.99 9.07
N ASN A 193 22.20 -1.16 10.31
CA ASN A 193 22.02 -2.48 10.93
C ASN A 193 20.89 -3.25 10.26
N VAL A 194 19.81 -2.55 9.87
CA VAL A 194 18.67 -3.16 9.17
C VAL A 194 19.07 -3.57 7.75
N VAL A 195 19.81 -2.73 7.04
CA VAL A 195 20.35 -3.04 5.70
C VAL A 195 21.30 -4.24 5.75
N ASP A 196 22.28 -4.24 6.67
CA ASP A 196 23.22 -5.35 6.85
C ASP A 196 22.49 -6.67 7.19
N PHE A 197 21.44 -6.60 8.03
CA PHE A 197 20.62 -7.75 8.38
C PHE A 197 19.94 -8.36 7.17
N TYR A 198 19.19 -7.57 6.39
CA TYR A 198 18.47 -8.09 5.24
C TYR A 198 19.40 -8.44 4.06
N TYR A 199 20.51 -7.72 3.89
CA TYR A 199 21.56 -8.10 2.94
C TYR A 199 22.12 -9.49 3.29
N THR A 200 22.44 -9.71 4.57
CA THR A 200 22.91 -11.01 5.05
C THR A 200 21.90 -12.12 4.79
N LYS A 201 20.62 -11.86 5.10
CA LYS A 201 19.53 -12.82 4.91
C LYS A 201 19.33 -13.16 3.43
N ALA A 202 19.27 -12.16 2.56
CA ALA A 202 19.13 -12.33 1.11
C ALA A 202 20.29 -13.15 0.53
N ARG A 203 21.55 -12.75 0.81
CA ARG A 203 22.74 -13.44 0.29
C ARG A 203 22.84 -14.87 0.78
N ARG A 204 22.47 -15.14 2.04
CA ARG A 204 22.45 -16.51 2.59
C ARG A 204 21.28 -17.35 2.08
N GLY A 205 20.16 -16.72 1.74
CA GLY A 205 19.01 -17.36 1.10
C GLY A 205 19.22 -17.64 -0.39
N GLY A 206 20.35 -17.20 -0.98
CA GLY A 206 20.71 -17.38 -2.39
C GLY A 206 20.14 -16.32 -3.33
N TYR A 207 19.64 -15.20 -2.80
CA TYR A 207 19.15 -14.09 -3.60
C TYR A 207 20.31 -13.19 -4.07
N SER A 208 20.13 -12.54 -5.23
CA SER A 208 20.83 -11.29 -5.49
C SER A 208 20.44 -10.24 -4.43
N ALA A 209 21.29 -9.24 -4.24
CA ALA A 209 21.04 -8.19 -3.26
C ALA A 209 21.70 -6.90 -3.76
N GLU A 210 20.92 -6.08 -4.45
CA GLU A 210 21.30 -4.77 -4.94
C GLU A 210 20.81 -3.71 -3.98
N TYR A 211 21.72 -2.81 -3.59
CA TYR A 211 21.42 -1.72 -2.68
C TYR A 211 21.59 -0.39 -3.41
N GLN A 212 20.52 0.38 -3.41
CA GLN A 212 20.38 1.62 -4.15
C GLN A 212 19.91 2.75 -3.24
N LEU A 213 20.27 3.98 -3.61
CA LEU A 213 19.68 5.20 -3.08
C LEU A 213 18.82 5.81 -4.18
N ARG A 214 17.50 5.84 -3.96
CA ARG A 214 16.48 6.33 -4.89
C ARG A 214 15.83 7.57 -4.29
N GLY A 215 16.28 8.76 -4.71
CA GLY A 215 15.93 9.99 -4.01
C GLY A 215 16.45 9.96 -2.57
N ALA A 216 15.55 10.07 -1.60
CA ALA A 216 15.87 9.94 -0.17
C ALA A 216 15.74 8.49 0.36
N ASP A 217 15.15 7.58 -0.43
CA ASP A 217 14.82 6.24 0.01
C ASP A 217 15.97 5.25 -0.24
N HIS A 218 16.27 4.46 0.78
CA HIS A 218 17.22 3.36 0.68
C HIS A 218 16.48 2.12 0.18
N VAL A 219 16.91 1.55 -0.94
CA VAL A 219 16.22 0.42 -1.58
C VAL A 219 17.14 -0.79 -1.65
N LEU A 220 16.74 -1.89 -1.01
CA LEU A 220 17.44 -3.18 -1.09
C LEU A 220 16.54 -4.20 -1.77
N GLY A 221 16.94 -4.70 -2.94
CA GLY A 221 16.13 -5.65 -3.72
C GLY A 221 16.94 -6.74 -4.38
N GLY A 222 16.25 -7.78 -4.82
CA GLY A 222 16.89 -8.88 -5.52
C GLY A 222 15.96 -10.04 -5.83
N THR A 223 16.53 -11.06 -6.48
CA THR A 223 15.81 -12.21 -7.01
C THR A 223 16.54 -13.53 -6.77
N LYS A 224 15.80 -14.63 -6.79
CA LYS A 224 16.28 -16.02 -6.74
C LYS A 224 15.35 -16.89 -7.58
N GLY A 225 15.73 -17.15 -8.84
CA GLY A 225 14.82 -17.76 -9.80
C GLY A 225 13.60 -16.86 -10.00
N GLU A 226 12.39 -17.40 -9.81
CA GLU A 226 11.12 -16.65 -9.86
C GLU A 226 10.81 -15.91 -8.55
N ALA A 227 11.58 -16.14 -7.47
CA ALA A 227 11.42 -15.41 -6.23
C ALA A 227 12.04 -14.01 -6.32
N ALA A 228 11.39 -13.01 -5.75
CA ALA A 228 11.80 -11.61 -5.75
C ALA A 228 11.42 -10.93 -4.44
N TYR A 229 12.19 -9.90 -4.08
CA TYR A 229 11.90 -9.05 -2.94
C TYR A 229 12.38 -7.61 -3.20
N VAL A 230 11.78 -6.67 -2.50
CA VAL A 230 12.24 -5.28 -2.40
C VAL A 230 11.92 -4.74 -1.01
N LEU A 231 12.90 -4.08 -0.41
CA LEU A 231 12.75 -3.31 0.82
C LEU A 231 12.96 -1.84 0.48
N PHE A 232 12.05 -1.00 0.95
CA PHE A 232 12.24 0.44 1.03
C PHE A 232 12.51 0.76 2.50
N LEU A 233 13.63 1.39 2.79
CA LEU A 233 14.09 1.71 4.12
C LEU A 233 14.25 3.21 4.25
N LYS A 234 13.73 3.77 5.35
CA LYS A 234 13.81 5.20 5.63
C LYS A 234 14.27 5.43 7.07
N PRO A 235 15.31 6.24 7.30
CA PRO A 235 15.67 6.64 8.66
C PRO A 235 14.55 7.50 9.25
N MET A 236 14.16 7.21 10.50
CA MET A 236 13.15 8.00 11.21
C MET A 236 13.80 9.19 11.93
N ALA A 237 13.09 10.31 12.04
CA ALA A 237 13.62 11.55 12.64
C ALA A 237 14.03 11.39 14.12
N ASN A 238 13.36 10.51 14.85
CA ASN A 238 13.62 10.17 16.25
C ASN A 238 14.60 8.99 16.42
N GLY A 239 15.28 8.59 15.35
CA GLY A 239 16.15 7.42 15.32
C GLY A 239 15.40 6.13 15.00
N GLY A 240 16.15 5.11 14.56
CA GLY A 240 15.57 3.87 14.06
C GLY A 240 15.31 3.91 12.55
N THR A 241 14.48 2.98 12.06
CA THR A 241 14.21 2.80 10.64
C THR A 241 12.78 2.31 10.43
N GLU A 242 12.10 2.93 9.49
CA GLU A 242 10.87 2.43 8.89
C GLU A 242 11.21 1.58 7.68
N VAL A 243 10.50 0.47 7.50
CA VAL A 243 10.73 -0.47 6.41
C VAL A 243 9.39 -0.87 5.81
N ASP A 244 9.27 -0.68 4.50
CA ASP A 244 8.29 -1.37 3.68
C ASP A 244 8.99 -2.55 3.01
N ILE A 245 8.52 -3.76 3.29
CA ILE A 245 9.01 -4.96 2.64
C ILE A 245 7.94 -5.56 1.76
N VAL A 246 8.32 -5.85 0.52
CA VAL A 246 7.54 -6.63 -0.43
C VAL A 246 8.36 -7.86 -0.78
N ALA A 247 7.78 -9.04 -0.61
CA ALA A 247 8.42 -10.29 -1.00
C ALA A 247 7.38 -11.26 -1.54
N ASN A 248 7.75 -12.00 -2.59
CA ASN A 248 6.93 -13.10 -3.06
C ASN A 248 7.20 -14.40 -2.30
N GLY A 249 6.19 -15.27 -2.31
CA GLY A 249 6.15 -16.46 -1.46
C GLY A 249 5.71 -16.15 -0.03
N GLY A 250 5.77 -17.17 0.82
CA GLY A 250 5.24 -17.13 2.18
C GLY A 250 4.33 -18.33 2.44
N ARG A 251 4.12 -18.64 3.71
CA ARG A 251 3.16 -19.67 4.15
C ARG A 251 1.79 -19.07 4.36
#